data_AF-A0A1W9N0Q1-F1
#
_entry.id   AF-A0A1W9N0Q1-F1
#
_cell.length_a   1.000
_cell.length_b   1.000
_cell.length_c   1.000
_cell.angle_alpha   90.00
_cell.angle_beta   90.00
_cell.angle_gamma   90.00
#
_symmetry.space_group_name_H-M   'P 1'
#
loop_
_entity.id
_entity.type
_entity.pdbx_description
1 polymer ?
#
loop_
_entity_poly.entity_id
_entity_poly.type
_entity_poly.pdbx_seq_one_letter_code
_entity_poly.pdbx_strand_id
1 'polypeptide(L)'
;MILLTPKLDYIFKKLLAGDTRVLTDLLNAVLGLPKGRRIRSVRVKNPVVLPEEITKKYIIPDIPAVDGSGRSYEIEMQVRRTEAYPKRALYYLSRIYA
;
A
#
# COMPACT_ATOMS: atom_id res chain seq x y z
N MET A 1 -14.25 21.96 13.44
CA MET A 1 -13.51 21.39 12.29
C MET A 1 -13.29 19.91 12.56
N ILE A 2 -13.74 19.02 11.68
CA ILE A 2 -13.58 17.56 11.86
C ILE A 2 -12.28 17.14 11.17
N LEU A 3 -11.34 16.57 11.91
CA LEU A 3 -10.13 15.97 11.34
C LEU A 3 -10.44 14.55 10.90
N LEU A 4 -10.14 14.24 9.63
CA LEU A 4 -10.28 12.89 9.08
C LEU A 4 -9.01 12.09 9.37
N THR A 5 -9.20 10.83 9.77
CA THR A 5 -8.07 9.95 10.10
C THR A 5 -7.41 9.39 8.84
N PRO A 6 -6.06 9.31 8.77
CA PRO A 6 -5.35 8.68 7.65
C PRO A 6 -5.57 7.16 7.56
N LYS A 7 -6.25 6.57 8.54
CA LYS A 7 -6.72 5.17 8.45
C LYS A 7 -7.90 5.03 7.48
N LEU A 8 -8.64 6.08 7.17
CA LEU A 8 -9.69 6.00 6.16
C LEU A 8 -9.05 5.74 4.79
N ASP A 9 -9.49 4.68 4.11
CA ASP A 9 -8.91 4.25 2.83
C ASP A 9 -8.80 5.39 1.81
N TYR A 10 -9.84 6.22 1.70
CA TYR A 10 -9.86 7.40 0.85
C TYR A 10 -8.75 8.39 1.20
N ILE A 11 -8.60 8.71 2.49
CA ILE A 11 -7.61 9.68 2.98
C ILE A 11 -6.20 9.11 2.81
N PHE A 12 -6.01 7.82 3.11
CA PHE A 12 -4.76 7.13 2.87
C PHE A 12 -4.35 7.24 1.39
N LYS A 13 -5.26 6.89 0.48
CA LYS A 13 -5.02 6.94 -0.96
C LYS A 13 -4.77 8.37 -1.43
N LYS A 14 -5.54 9.36 -0.96
CA LYS A 14 -5.37 10.76 -1.37
C LYS A 14 -4.05 11.38 -0.86
N LEU A 15 -3.67 11.11 0.39
CA LEU A 15 -2.49 11.71 1.02
C LEU A 15 -1.19 10.98 0.65
N LEU A 16 -1.21 9.65 0.65
CA LEU A 16 0.01 8.84 0.59
C LEU A 16 0.22 8.21 -0.77
N ALA A 17 -0.84 7.85 -1.50
CA ALA A 17 -0.67 7.38 -2.88
C ALA A 17 -0.46 8.52 -3.89
N GLY A 18 -0.69 9.78 -3.50
CA GLY A 18 -0.38 10.96 -4.32
C GLY A 18 1.10 11.37 -4.31
N ASP A 19 1.85 11.00 -3.26
CA ASP A 19 3.28 11.27 -3.14
C ASP A 19 4.03 10.00 -2.71
N THR A 20 4.73 9.40 -3.68
CA THR A 20 5.48 8.16 -3.48
C THR A 20 6.67 8.32 -2.53
N ARG A 21 7.18 9.54 -2.30
CA ARG A 21 8.26 9.78 -1.33
C ARG A 21 7.74 9.63 0.09
N VAL A 22 6.63 10.30 0.40
CA VAL A 22 5.97 10.20 1.72
C VAL A 22 5.56 8.76 2.00
N LEU A 23 5.04 8.05 0.99
CA LEU A 23 4.70 6.64 1.13
C LEU A 23 5.93 5.77 1.39
N THR A 24 7.05 6.02 0.69
CA THR A 24 8.31 5.31 0.92
C THR A 24 8.83 5.52 2.34
N ASP A 25 8.77 6.75 2.85
CA ASP A 25 9.19 7.08 4.20
C ASP A 25 8.30 6.43 5.26
N LEU A 26 6.98 6.46 5.07
CA LEU A 26 6.03 5.76 5.94
C LEU A 26 6.31 4.25 5.99
N LEU A 27 6.47 3.61 4.82
CA LEU A 27 6.76 2.17 4.76
C LEU A 27 8.08 1.84 5.47
N ASN A 28 9.12 2.63 5.26
CA ASN A 28 10.40 2.43 5.94
C ASN A 28 10.29 2.63 7.47
N ALA A 29 9.45 3.56 7.93
CA ALA A 29 9.22 3.78 9.36
C ALA A 29 8.43 2.64 10.01
N VAL A 30 7.43 2.09 9.31
CA VAL A 30 6.52 1.05 9.84
C VAL A 30 7.13 -0.35 9.74
N LEU A 31 7.83 -0.67 8.65
CA LEU A 31 8.35 -2.02 8.40
C LEU A 31 9.64 -2.34 9.18
N GLY A 32 10.35 -1.31 9.68
CA GLY A 32 11.56 -1.52 10.48
C GLY A 32 12.69 -2.26 9.75
N LEU A 33 12.78 -2.11 8.42
CA LEU A 33 13.76 -2.82 7.61
C LEU A 33 15.19 -2.34 7.92
N PRO A 34 16.21 -3.24 7.90
CA PRO A 34 17.60 -2.85 8.10
C PRO A 34 18.08 -1.92 6.98
N LYS A 35 19.13 -1.12 7.24
CA LYS A 35 19.62 -0.08 6.31
C LYS A 35 19.78 -0.55 4.86
N GLY A 36 20.39 -1.72 4.63
CA GLY A 36 20.60 -2.28 3.27
C GLY A 36 19.34 -2.82 2.59
N ARG A 37 18.20 -2.85 3.30
CA ARG A 37 16.91 -3.35 2.80
C ARG A 37 15.79 -2.32 2.97
N ARG A 38 16.12 -1.04 3.15
CA ARG A 38 15.10 0.00 3.09
C ARG A 38 14.44 0.00 1.71
N ILE A 39 13.15 0.27 1.68
CA ILE A 39 12.40 0.47 0.44
C ILE A 39 13.01 1.64 -0.32
N ARG A 40 13.34 1.41 -1.59
CA ARG A 40 13.94 2.41 -2.51
C ARG A 40 12.94 2.94 -3.53
N SER A 41 11.95 2.14 -3.88
CA SER A 41 10.90 2.53 -4.82
C SER A 41 9.57 1.91 -4.44
N VAL A 42 8.52 2.71 -4.63
CA VAL A 42 7.12 2.30 -4.47
C VAL A 42 6.35 2.70 -5.72
N ARG A 43 5.38 1.88 -6.08
CA ARG A 43 4.36 2.22 -7.07
C ARG A 43 3.00 2.03 -6.43
N VAL A 44 2.01 2.78 -6.90
CA VAL A 44 0.61 2.56 -6.58
C VAL A 44 -0.07 2.19 -7.87
N LYS A 45 -0.64 0.98 -7.96
CA LYS A 45 -1.21 0.48 -9.22
C LYS A 45 -2.37 1.34 -9.71
N ASN A 46 -3.17 1.88 -8.79
CA ASN A 46 -4.32 2.74 -9.08
C ASN A 46 -4.24 4.02 -8.24
N PRO A 47 -3.39 5.01 -8.59
CA PRO A 47 -3.14 6.16 -7.73
C PRO A 47 -4.32 7.15 -7.68
N VAL A 48 -5.15 7.18 -8.73
CA VAL A 48 -6.31 8.06 -8.82
C VAL A 48 -7.47 7.48 -8.01
N VAL A 49 -8.11 8.34 -7.21
CA VAL A 49 -9.40 8.01 -6.60
C VAL A 49 -10.51 8.43 -7.54
N LEU A 50 -11.29 7.47 -8.03
CA LEU A 50 -12.45 7.76 -8.86
C LEU A 50 -13.70 8.00 -7.98
N PRO A 51 -14.65 8.86 -8.38
CA PRO A 51 -15.88 9.10 -7.61
C PRO A 51 -16.63 7.82 -7.23
N GLU A 52 -16.69 6.87 -8.16
CA GLU A 52 -17.30 5.55 -7.99
C GLU A 52 -16.53 4.62 -7.03
N GLU A 53 -15.29 4.93 -6.68
CA GLU A 53 -14.56 4.20 -5.63
C GLU A 53 -14.97 4.68 -4.23
N ILE A 54 -15.40 5.94 -4.08
CA ILE A 54 -15.81 6.52 -2.80
C ILE A 54 -17.08 5.83 -2.27
N THR A 55 -17.95 5.37 -3.18
CA THR A 55 -19.19 4.66 -2.82
C THR A 55 -18.98 3.16 -2.62
N LYS A 56 -17.80 2.62 -2.96
CA LYS A 56 -17.49 1.21 -2.71
C LYS A 56 -17.30 0.96 -1.23
N LYS A 57 -17.62 -0.26 -0.81
CA LYS A 57 -17.51 -0.70 0.58
C LYS A 57 -16.07 -0.61 1.11
N TYR A 58 -15.08 -0.81 0.24
CA TYR A 58 -13.65 -0.78 0.58
C TYR A 58 -12.83 -0.26 -0.60
N ILE A 59 -11.76 0.48 -0.31
CA ILE A 59 -10.71 0.81 -1.28
C ILE A 59 -9.42 0.22 -0.75
N ILE A 60 -8.96 -0.88 -1.36
CA ILE A 60 -7.75 -1.56 -0.91
C ILE A 60 -6.62 -1.20 -1.88
N PRO A 61 -5.67 -0.34 -1.48
CA PRO A 61 -4.54 -0.02 -2.34
C PRO A 61 -3.47 -1.12 -2.24
N ASP A 62 -3.11 -1.66 -3.40
CA ASP A 62 -1.93 -2.50 -3.57
C ASP A 62 -0.72 -1.61 -3.88
N ILE A 63 0.37 -1.82 -3.14
CA ILE A 63 1.58 -0.99 -3.15
C ILE A 63 2.79 -1.89 -3.47
N PRO A 64 3.08 -2.12 -4.76
CA PRO A 64 4.33 -2.75 -5.16
C PRO A 64 5.52 -1.92 -4.68
N ALA A 65 6.47 -2.57 -4.01
CA ALA A 65 7.68 -1.94 -3.52
C ALA A 65 8.92 -2.79 -3.80
N VAL A 66 10.07 -2.13 -3.93
CA VAL A 66 11.38 -2.79 -4.08
C VAL A 66 12.34 -2.23 -3.04
N ASP A 67 13.11 -3.09 -2.39
CA ASP A 67 14.14 -2.68 -1.42
C ASP A 67 15.53 -2.47 -2.04
N GLY A 68 16.47 -1.97 -1.22
CA GLY A 68 17.87 -1.80 -1.59
C GLY A 68 18.56 -3.06 -2.13
N SER A 69 18.14 -4.25 -1.67
CA SER A 69 18.67 -5.55 -2.14
C SER A 69 18.05 -6.04 -3.44
N GLY A 70 17.04 -5.35 -3.97
CA GLY A 70 16.30 -5.75 -5.16
C GLY A 70 15.14 -6.72 -4.88
N ARG A 71 14.78 -6.96 -3.61
CA ARG A 71 13.61 -7.78 -3.26
C ARG A 71 12.32 -7.01 -3.51
N SER A 72 11.37 -7.67 -4.15
CA SER A 72 10.02 -7.17 -4.41
C SER A 72 9.05 -7.50 -3.27
N TYR A 73 8.11 -6.60 -3.02
CA TYR A 73 7.04 -6.71 -2.05
C TYR A 73 5.72 -6.29 -2.71
N GLU A 74 4.63 -7.02 -2.42
CA GLU A 74 3.26 -6.54 -2.63
C GLU A 74 2.69 -6.22 -1.27
N ILE A 75 2.55 -4.93 -0.97
CA ILE A 75 2.06 -4.43 0.31
C ILE A 75 0.61 -4.00 0.14
N GLU A 76 -0.24 -4.44 1.06
CA GLU A 76 -1.65 -4.07 1.09
C GLU A 76 -1.93 -3.22 2.33
N MET A 77 -2.55 -2.05 2.16
CA MET A 77 -3.03 -1.28 3.31
C MET A 77 -4.46 -1.69 3.65
N GLN A 78 -4.66 -2.20 4.87
CA GLN A 78 -5.98 -2.53 5.41
C GLN A 78 -6.08 -2.10 6.87
N VAL A 79 -7.19 -1.45 7.24
CA VAL A 79 -7.50 -1.18 8.66
C VAL A 79 -8.05 -2.42 9.37
N ARG A 80 -8.78 -3.26 8.64
CA ARG A 80 -9.46 -4.44 9.17
C ARG A 80 -8.84 -5.70 8.58
N ARG A 81 -8.65 -6.72 9.42
CA ARG A 81 -8.37 -8.07 8.94
C ARG A 81 -9.57 -8.59 8.16
N THR A 82 -9.30 -9.09 6.96
CA THR A 82 -10.29 -9.74 6.09
C THR A 82 -9.91 -11.20 5.90
N GLU A 83 -10.86 -12.12 5.99
CA GLU A 83 -10.60 -13.57 5.80
C GLU A 83 -10.07 -13.91 4.40
N ALA A 84 -10.36 -13.08 3.41
CA ALA A 84 -9.85 -13.21 2.05
C ALA A 84 -8.37 -12.82 1.89
N TYR A 85 -7.76 -12.14 2.88
CA TYR A 85 -6.40 -11.61 2.76
C TYR A 85 -5.35 -12.71 2.46
N PRO A 86 -5.30 -13.85 3.18
CA PRO A 86 -4.31 -14.90 2.87
C PRO A 86 -4.42 -15.45 1.44
N LYS A 87 -5.66 -15.61 0.92
CA LYS A 87 -5.90 -16.06 -0.46
C LYS A 87 -5.39 -15.05 -1.47
N ARG A 88 -5.63 -13.75 -1.23
CA ARG A 88 -5.13 -12.67 -2.10
C ARG A 88 -3.62 -12.53 -2.05
N ALA A 89 -3.02 -12.58 -0.86
CA ALA A 89 -1.58 -12.53 -0.69
C ALA A 89 -0.89 -13.67 -1.46
N LEU A 90 -1.43 -14.90 -1.38
CA LEU A 90 -0.92 -16.05 -2.15
C LEU A 90 -1.08 -15.85 -3.66
N TYR A 91 -2.24 -15.39 -4.11
CA TYR A 91 -2.50 -15.08 -5.52
C TYR A 91 -1.54 -14.01 -6.07
N TYR A 92 -1.28 -12.94 -5.32
CA TYR A 92 -0.35 -11.91 -5.74
C TYR A 92 1.08 -12.43 -5.76
N LEU A 93 1.47 -13.22 -4.75
CA LEU A 93 2.80 -13.83 -4.69
C LEU A 93 3.04 -14.72 -5.92
N SER A 94 2.08 -15.57 -6.30
CA SER A 94 2.23 -16.42 -7.48
C SER A 94 2.41 -15.62 -8.76
N ARG A 95 1.76 -14.46 -8.90
CA ARG A 95 1.95 -13.60 -10.08
C ARG A 95 3.29 -12.85 -10.15
N ILE A 96 3.97 -12.64 -9.02
CA ILE A 96 5.30 -11.99 -9.03
C ILE A 96 6.36 -12.93 -9.62
N TYR A 97 6.14 -14.25 -9.50
CA TYR A 97 7.11 -15.30 -9.82
C TYR A 97 6.64 -16.26 -10.92
N ALA A 98 5.53 -15.96 -11.59
CA ALA A 98 5.07 -16.64 -12.80
C ALA A 98 5.69 -15.98 -14.04
#